data_AF-A0A098Y229-F1
#
_entry.id   AF-A0A098Y229-F1
#
_cell.length_a   1.000
_cell.length_b   1.000
_cell.length_c   1.000
_cell.angle_alpha   90.00
_cell.angle_beta   90.00
_cell.angle_gamma   90.00
#
_symmetry.space_group_name_H-M   'P 1'
#
loop_
_entity.id
_entity.type
_entity.pdbx_description
1 polymer ?
#
loop_
_entity_poly.entity_id
_entity_poly.type
_entity_poly.pdbx_seq_one_letter_code
_entity_poly.pdbx_strand_id
1 'polypeptide(L)'
;MTRTCTRCNNDLGRVEAELTDWRDNAFRHTTATADGIVGARKLPRLLHRQTADGKFALIIDGPMHPDAEPMLKGPEFALQFVPPNPRLYKLAALKHAYLAACLDLRAIPQTLCADVIRRELLAARDAPSRREIPPSEYALSMPLMRTHEQPRGPSVALGYVERPDGLAEWWIALAGTIAVPWPLPDSPPTY
;
A
#
# COMPACT_ATOMS: atom_id res chain seq x y z
N MET A 1 -4.02 17.27 -5.75
CA MET A 1 -5.37 16.95 -5.23
C MET A 1 -6.01 15.92 -6.14
N THR A 2 -6.23 14.71 -5.64
CA THR A 2 -6.92 13.61 -6.35
C THR A 2 -8.41 13.96 -6.50
N ARG A 3 -8.95 13.88 -7.72
CA ARG A 3 -10.36 14.24 -8.08
C ARG A 3 -11.38 13.20 -7.60
N THR A 4 -11.28 12.76 -6.36
CA THR A 4 -12.22 11.86 -5.70
C THR A 4 -13.09 12.65 -4.74
N CYS A 5 -14.35 12.25 -4.56
CA CYS A 5 -15.23 12.93 -3.60
C CYS A 5 -14.69 12.79 -2.17
N THR A 6 -15.04 13.73 -1.29
CA THR A 6 -14.62 13.74 0.12
C THR A 6 -14.88 12.40 0.80
N ARG A 7 -16.01 11.75 0.50
CA ARG A 7 -16.37 10.44 1.02
C ARG A 7 -15.40 9.34 0.57
N CYS A 8 -15.06 9.27 -0.71
CA CYS A 8 -14.08 8.30 -1.23
C CYS A 8 -12.66 8.57 -0.74
N ASN A 9 -12.31 9.82 -0.40
CA ASN A 9 -11.02 10.13 0.23
C ASN A 9 -10.99 9.68 1.68
N ASN A 10 -12.04 9.94 2.45
CA ASN A 10 -12.07 9.63 3.87
C ASN A 10 -12.24 8.12 4.13
N ASP A 11 -13.23 7.48 3.49
CA ASP A 11 -13.66 6.12 3.82
C ASP A 11 -12.70 5.05 3.28
N LEU A 12 -12.06 5.33 2.15
CA LEU A 12 -10.98 4.49 1.61
C LEU A 12 -9.59 4.97 2.04
N GLY A 13 -9.44 6.15 2.64
CA GLY A 13 -8.15 6.63 3.16
C GLY A 13 -7.55 5.68 4.22
N ARG A 14 -8.41 4.92 4.91
CA ARG A 14 -7.97 3.88 5.86
C ARG A 14 -7.22 2.72 5.22
N VAL A 15 -7.41 2.42 3.94
CA VAL A 15 -6.62 1.38 3.23
C VAL A 15 -5.37 1.94 2.57
N GLU A 16 -5.35 3.22 2.20
CA GLU A 16 -4.19 3.89 1.60
C GLU A 16 -2.98 3.89 2.55
N ALA A 17 -3.22 4.01 3.85
CA ALA A 17 -2.17 3.92 4.87
C ALA A 17 -1.40 2.59 4.81
N GLU A 18 -2.07 1.48 4.48
CA GLU A 18 -1.44 0.15 4.33
C GLU A 18 -0.53 0.11 3.08
N LEU A 19 -0.91 0.81 2.01
CA LEU A 19 -0.08 0.93 0.81
C LEU A 19 1.21 1.70 1.09
N THR A 20 1.13 2.78 1.87
CA THR A 20 2.32 3.52 2.31
C THR A 20 3.25 2.64 3.15
N ASP A 21 2.71 1.86 4.09
CA ASP A 21 3.55 0.94 4.88
C ASP A 21 4.16 -0.17 4.05
N TRP A 22 3.38 -0.74 3.14
CA TRP A 22 3.92 -1.69 2.20
C TRP A 22 5.04 -1.05 1.38
N ARG A 23 4.86 0.14 0.80
CA ARG A 23 5.91 0.83 0.04
C ARG A 23 7.17 1.05 0.87
N ASP A 24 7.01 1.44 2.14
CA ASP A 24 8.12 1.77 3.03
C ASP A 24 8.72 0.59 3.79
N ASN A 25 8.27 -0.66 3.54
CA ASN A 25 8.61 -1.83 4.37
C ASN A 25 8.40 -1.56 5.87
N ALA A 26 7.26 -1.01 6.22
CA ALA A 26 6.96 -0.61 7.58
C ALA A 26 6.07 -1.64 8.29
N PHE A 27 6.38 -1.90 9.56
CA PHE A 27 5.55 -2.70 10.44
C PHE A 27 4.66 -1.80 11.32
N ARG A 28 3.48 -2.31 11.67
CA ARG A 28 2.51 -1.67 12.57
C ARG A 28 2.27 -2.51 13.82
N HIS A 29 1.50 -1.93 14.76
CA HIS A 29 1.07 -2.56 16.00
C HIS A 29 2.26 -3.12 16.80
N THR A 30 3.34 -2.36 16.76
CA THR A 30 4.61 -2.78 17.29
C THR A 30 4.60 -2.68 18.81
N THR A 31 5.00 -3.74 19.49
CA THR A 31 5.20 -3.76 20.94
C THR A 31 6.56 -4.35 21.28
N ALA A 32 7.21 -3.76 22.28
CA ALA A 32 8.45 -4.25 22.86
C ALA A 32 8.20 -4.76 24.28
N THR A 33 8.90 -5.84 24.62
CA THR A 33 9.01 -6.38 25.98
C THR A 33 10.48 -6.70 26.25
N ALA A 34 10.94 -6.46 27.46
CA ALA A 34 12.30 -6.80 27.88
C ALA A 34 12.25 -7.49 29.25
N ASP A 35 13.22 -8.35 29.51
CA ASP A 35 13.34 -8.98 30.83
C ASP A 35 13.62 -7.91 31.91
N GLY A 36 13.05 -8.10 33.09
CA GLY A 36 13.15 -7.14 34.19
C GLY A 36 12.34 -5.84 34.04
N ILE A 37 11.60 -5.62 32.94
CA ILE A 37 10.70 -4.46 32.79
C ILE A 37 9.26 -4.93 32.63
N VAL A 38 8.39 -4.52 33.55
CA VAL A 38 7.00 -4.99 33.59
C VAL A 38 6.16 -4.39 32.45
N GLY A 39 5.52 -5.30 31.71
CA GLY A 39 4.52 -5.01 30.69
C GLY A 39 5.10 -4.66 29.32
N ALA A 40 4.28 -4.73 28.28
CA ALA A 40 4.68 -4.32 26.93
C ALA A 40 4.63 -2.80 26.76
N ARG A 41 5.51 -2.25 25.92
CA ARG A 41 5.43 -0.85 25.48
C ARG A 41 5.15 -0.78 23.99
N LYS A 42 4.15 0.01 23.63
CA LYS A 42 3.82 0.27 22.23
C LYS A 42 4.91 1.14 21.61
N LEU A 43 5.45 0.68 20.50
CA LEU A 43 6.34 1.45 19.65
C LEU A 43 5.54 2.07 18.50
N PRO A 44 6.04 3.15 17.89
CA PRO A 44 5.46 3.67 16.66
C PRO A 44 5.77 2.71 15.50
N ARG A 45 5.55 3.20 14.28
CA ARG A 45 5.87 2.48 13.05
C ARG A 45 7.36 2.10 13.02
N LEU A 46 7.67 0.87 12.63
CA LEU A 46 9.05 0.42 12.44
C LEU A 46 9.35 0.24 10.96
N LEU A 47 10.38 0.90 10.45
CA LEU A 47 10.85 0.74 9.08
C LEU A 47 11.91 -0.36 9.02
N HIS A 48 11.66 -1.39 8.21
CA HIS A 48 12.63 -2.43 7.94
C HIS A 48 13.53 -2.02 6.77
N ARG A 49 14.83 -1.92 7.02
CA ARG A 49 15.85 -1.59 6.02
C ARG A 49 16.89 -2.69 5.97
N GLN A 50 17.44 -2.92 4.78
CA GLN A 50 18.55 -3.84 4.59
C GLN A 50 19.78 -3.03 4.16
N THR A 51 20.90 -3.35 4.79
CA THR A 51 22.23 -2.84 4.46
C THR A 51 22.80 -3.58 3.25
N ALA A 52 23.84 -3.03 2.62
CA ALA A 52 24.48 -3.64 1.46
C ALA A 52 25.10 -5.01 1.76
N ASP A 53 25.52 -5.27 3.01
CA ASP A 53 26.05 -6.55 3.50
C ASP A 53 24.95 -7.51 3.97
N GLY A 54 23.67 -7.20 3.70
CA GLY A 54 22.54 -8.09 3.96
C GLY A 54 22.00 -8.06 5.39
N LYS A 55 22.62 -7.32 6.31
CA LYS A 55 22.08 -7.10 7.66
C LYS A 55 20.84 -6.22 7.59
N PHE A 56 19.94 -6.37 8.56
CA PHE A 56 18.77 -5.52 8.65
C PHE A 56 18.91 -4.46 9.76
N ALA A 57 18.19 -3.36 9.59
CA ALA A 57 17.97 -2.34 10.60
C ALA A 57 16.47 -2.08 10.74
N LEU A 58 16.02 -1.93 11.98
CA LEU A 58 14.67 -1.47 12.31
C LEU A 58 14.76 -0.02 12.78
N ILE A 59 14.16 0.89 12.03
CA ILE A 59 14.18 2.32 12.33
C ILE A 59 12.83 2.72 12.91
N ILE A 60 12.85 3.37 14.06
CA ILE A 60 11.65 3.90 14.71
C ILE A 60 11.22 5.16 13.97
N ASP A 61 10.04 5.11 13.34
CA ASP A 61 9.44 6.22 12.59
C ASP A 61 8.31 6.86 13.42
N GLY A 62 8.69 7.88 14.19
CA GLY A 62 7.79 8.66 15.04
C GLY A 62 8.27 8.78 16.48
N PRO A 63 7.51 9.50 17.32
CA PRO A 63 7.86 9.70 18.73
C PRO A 63 7.79 8.37 19.48
N MET A 64 8.85 8.06 20.22
CA MET A 64 8.92 6.91 21.10
C MET A 64 8.57 7.31 22.54
N HIS A 65 7.78 6.48 23.22
CA HIS A 65 7.49 6.70 24.63
C HIS A 65 8.77 6.52 25.47
N PRO A 66 9.07 7.40 26.45
CA PRO A 66 10.28 7.30 27.27
C PRO A 66 10.49 5.92 27.89
N ASP A 67 9.43 5.29 28.42
CA ASP A 67 9.50 3.95 29.01
C ASP A 67 9.88 2.81 28.04
N ALA A 68 9.77 3.02 26.72
CA ALA A 68 10.18 2.03 25.74
C ALA A 68 11.69 2.08 25.46
N GLU A 69 12.33 3.23 25.70
CA GLU A 69 13.75 3.43 25.41
C GLU A 69 14.67 2.51 26.23
N PRO A 70 14.48 2.33 27.55
CA PRO A 70 15.29 1.39 28.33
C PRO A 70 15.16 -0.07 27.84
N MET A 71 13.98 -0.47 27.37
CA MET A 71 13.77 -1.82 26.82
C MET A 71 14.63 -2.06 25.57
N LEU A 72 14.66 -1.09 24.66
CA LEU A 72 15.41 -1.20 23.40
C LEU A 72 16.93 -1.02 23.57
N LYS A 73 17.36 -0.34 24.64
CA LYS A 73 18.77 -0.21 25.01
C LYS A 73 19.29 -1.39 25.84
N GLY A 74 18.40 -2.26 26.31
CA GLY A 74 18.75 -3.48 27.02
C GLY A 74 19.51 -4.47 26.12
N PRO A 75 20.20 -5.46 26.73
CA PRO A 75 20.95 -6.47 25.98
C PRO A 75 20.03 -7.39 25.17
N GLU A 76 18.83 -7.65 25.66
CA GLU A 76 17.84 -8.52 25.04
C GLU A 76 16.42 -7.93 25.19
N PHE A 77 15.64 -8.02 24.12
CA PHE A 77 14.22 -7.67 24.10
C PHE A 77 13.51 -8.49 23.02
N ALA A 78 12.20 -8.62 23.15
CA ALA A 78 11.33 -9.20 22.13
C ALA A 78 10.48 -8.11 21.48
N LEU A 79 10.31 -8.22 20.17
CA LEU A 79 9.40 -7.39 19.38
C LEU A 79 8.26 -8.23 18.83
N GLN A 80 7.04 -7.73 19.01
CA GLN A 80 5.87 -8.19 18.28
C GLN A 80 5.44 -7.08 17.32
N PHE A 81 5.16 -7.45 16.09
CA PHE A 81 4.76 -6.50 15.04
C PHE A 81 3.91 -7.18 13.99
N VAL A 82 3.17 -6.39 13.21
CA VAL A 82 2.27 -6.85 12.15
C VAL A 82 2.73 -6.27 10.81
N PRO A 83 2.99 -7.12 9.79
CA PRO A 83 3.29 -6.64 8.44
C PRO A 83 2.06 -6.03 7.76
N PRO A 84 2.26 -5.17 6.74
CA PRO A 84 1.17 -4.61 5.95
C PRO A 84 0.28 -5.71 5.36
N ASN A 85 -1.03 -5.53 5.44
CA ASN A 85 -1.96 -6.57 4.99
C ASN A 85 -2.11 -6.57 3.46
N PRO A 86 -1.77 -7.66 2.74
CA PRO A 86 -1.88 -7.72 1.27
C PRO A 86 -3.27 -7.44 0.74
N ARG A 87 -4.31 -7.88 1.43
CA ARG A 87 -5.70 -7.58 1.04
C ARG A 87 -5.96 -6.08 1.01
N LEU A 88 -5.40 -5.33 1.94
CA LEU A 88 -5.67 -3.90 2.10
C LEU A 88 -4.78 -3.04 1.21
N TYR A 89 -3.47 -3.29 1.19
CA TYR A 89 -2.58 -2.48 0.37
C TYR A 89 -2.80 -2.71 -1.12
N LYS A 90 -3.10 -3.94 -1.57
CA LYS A 90 -3.40 -4.19 -2.99
C LYS A 90 -4.73 -3.57 -3.41
N LEU A 91 -5.72 -3.57 -2.53
CA LEU A 91 -6.99 -2.87 -2.78
C LEU A 91 -6.81 -1.35 -2.87
N ALA A 92 -5.94 -0.78 -2.03
CA ALA A 92 -5.57 0.63 -2.15
C ALA A 92 -4.84 0.93 -3.48
N ALA A 93 -3.94 0.06 -3.91
CA ALA A 93 -3.29 0.18 -5.22
C ALA A 93 -4.31 0.10 -6.36
N LEU A 94 -5.28 -0.83 -6.30
CA LEU A 94 -6.37 -0.95 -7.27
C LEU A 94 -7.23 0.32 -7.31
N LYS A 95 -7.55 0.91 -6.16
CA LYS A 95 -8.27 2.19 -6.09
C LYS A 95 -7.53 3.28 -6.86
N HIS A 96 -6.23 3.43 -6.63
CA HIS A 96 -5.41 4.45 -7.30
C HIS A 96 -5.30 4.18 -8.80
N ALA A 97 -5.10 2.92 -9.20
CA ALA A 97 -5.05 2.52 -10.60
C ALA A 97 -6.38 2.77 -11.32
N TYR A 98 -7.51 2.41 -10.71
CA TYR A 98 -8.84 2.64 -11.28
C TYR A 98 -9.14 4.13 -11.43
N LEU A 99 -8.77 4.95 -10.43
CA LEU A 99 -8.90 6.41 -10.52
C LEU A 99 -8.02 6.97 -11.66
N ALA A 100 -6.78 6.51 -11.77
CA ALA A 100 -5.89 6.91 -12.85
C ALA A 100 -6.47 6.54 -14.22
N ALA A 101 -7.03 5.34 -14.38
CA ALA A 101 -7.69 4.92 -15.61
C ALA A 101 -8.91 5.79 -15.95
N CYS A 102 -9.73 6.16 -14.96
CA CYS A 102 -10.86 7.06 -15.18
C CYS A 102 -10.41 8.47 -15.61
N LEU A 103 -9.28 8.95 -15.09
CA LEU A 103 -8.69 10.24 -15.47
C LEU A 103 -8.13 10.21 -16.88
N ASP A 104 -7.45 9.12 -17.25
CA ASP A 104 -6.92 8.88 -18.59
C ASP A 104 -8.05 8.87 -19.63
N LEU A 105 -9.05 8.00 -19.41
CA LEU A 105 -10.22 7.84 -20.28
C LEU A 105 -11.19 9.03 -20.23
N ARG A 106 -10.98 9.98 -19.31
CA ARG A 106 -11.85 11.14 -19.03
C ARG A 106 -13.32 10.74 -18.81
N ALA A 107 -13.55 9.52 -18.34
CA ALA A 107 -14.86 8.92 -18.17
C ALA A 107 -14.83 7.90 -17.02
N ILE A 108 -16.02 7.53 -16.54
CA ILE A 108 -16.19 6.33 -15.72
C ILE A 108 -16.42 5.17 -16.71
N PRO A 109 -15.49 4.22 -16.83
CA PRO A 109 -15.61 3.16 -17.83
C PRO A 109 -16.81 2.26 -17.52
N GLN A 110 -17.60 1.96 -18.53
CA GLN A 110 -18.83 1.14 -18.44
C GLN A 110 -18.58 -0.24 -19.05
N THR A 111 -17.55 -0.92 -18.54
CA THR A 111 -17.23 -2.29 -18.95
C THR A 111 -17.46 -3.28 -17.82
N LEU A 112 -17.55 -4.57 -18.15
CA LEU A 112 -17.74 -5.63 -17.16
C LEU A 112 -16.61 -5.63 -16.12
N CYS A 113 -15.36 -5.42 -16.56
CA CYS A 113 -14.23 -5.35 -15.64
C CYS A 113 -14.32 -4.12 -14.73
N ALA A 114 -14.64 -2.95 -15.30
CA ALA A 114 -14.80 -1.71 -14.53
C ALA A 114 -15.91 -1.81 -13.48
N ASP A 115 -17.03 -2.45 -13.81
CA ASP A 115 -18.16 -2.63 -12.88
C ASP A 115 -17.81 -3.59 -11.73
N VAL A 116 -17.05 -4.66 -12.00
CA VAL A 116 -16.54 -5.57 -10.96
C VAL A 116 -15.65 -4.81 -9.99
N ILE A 117 -14.64 -4.09 -10.49
CA ILE A 117 -13.70 -3.31 -9.67
C ILE A 117 -14.46 -2.26 -8.86
N ARG A 118 -15.40 -1.54 -9.50
CA ARG A 118 -16.20 -0.52 -8.82
C ARG A 118 -17.00 -1.11 -7.67
N ARG A 119 -17.64 -2.28 -7.87
CA ARG A 119 -18.39 -2.98 -6.82
C ARG A 119 -17.48 -3.36 -5.65
N GLU A 120 -16.28 -3.86 -5.90
CA GLU A 120 -15.32 -4.22 -4.85
C GLU A 120 -14.85 -2.97 -4.07
N LEU A 121 -14.54 -1.88 -4.75
CA LEU A 121 -14.14 -0.61 -4.13
C LEU A 121 -15.28 -0.01 -3.30
N LEU A 122 -16.53 -0.09 -3.78
CA LEU A 122 -17.71 0.36 -3.04
C LEU A 122 -17.96 -0.52 -1.81
N ALA A 123 -17.84 -1.84 -1.92
CA ALA A 123 -17.97 -2.74 -0.78
C ALA A 123 -16.92 -2.44 0.32
N ALA A 124 -15.69 -2.11 -0.08
CA ALA A 124 -14.64 -1.72 0.85
C ALA A 124 -14.87 -0.33 1.49
N ARG A 125 -15.44 0.61 0.74
CA ARG A 125 -15.87 1.92 1.25
C ARG A 125 -16.96 1.75 2.30
N ASP A 126 -17.96 0.93 2.01
CA ASP A 126 -19.15 0.77 2.83
C ASP A 126 -18.97 -0.20 4.01
N ALA A 127 -17.85 -0.94 4.08
CA ALA A 127 -17.54 -1.81 5.21
C ALA A 127 -17.43 -1.03 6.54
N PRO A 128 -17.97 -1.53 7.67
CA PRO A 128 -17.91 -0.82 8.95
C PRO A 128 -16.48 -0.65 9.48
N SER A 129 -15.62 -1.64 9.25
CA SER A 129 -14.22 -1.62 9.69
C SER A 129 -13.26 -2.25 8.67
N ARG A 130 -11.95 -2.05 8.85
CA ARG A 130 -10.92 -2.68 7.99
C ARG A 130 -10.98 -4.22 8.00
N ARG A 131 -11.42 -4.81 9.11
CA ARG A 131 -11.50 -6.26 9.28
C ARG A 131 -12.62 -6.84 8.42
N GLU A 132 -13.71 -6.09 8.30
CA GLU A 132 -14.93 -6.45 7.57
C GLU A 132 -14.88 -6.10 6.08
N ILE A 133 -13.78 -5.53 5.58
CA ILE A 133 -13.58 -5.33 4.14
C ILE A 133 -13.53 -6.71 3.46
N PRO A 134 -14.43 -6.98 2.48
CA PRO A 134 -14.40 -8.23 1.73
C PRO A 134 -13.09 -8.40 0.95
N PRO A 135 -12.59 -9.63 0.79
CA PRO A 135 -11.47 -9.86 -0.11
C PRO A 135 -11.87 -9.55 -1.55
N SER A 136 -10.94 -8.94 -2.30
CA SER A 136 -11.03 -8.75 -3.75
C SER A 136 -10.04 -9.71 -4.41
N GLU A 137 -10.55 -10.66 -5.18
CA GLU A 137 -9.71 -11.64 -5.90
C GLU A 137 -8.86 -10.93 -6.97
N TYR A 138 -9.44 -9.91 -7.61
CA TYR A 138 -8.74 -9.07 -8.57
C TYR A 138 -7.55 -8.35 -7.92
N ALA A 139 -7.78 -7.63 -6.81
CA ALA A 139 -6.70 -6.95 -6.11
C ALA A 139 -5.64 -7.93 -5.61
N LEU A 140 -6.04 -9.10 -5.09
CA LEU A 140 -5.10 -10.09 -4.56
C LEU A 140 -4.22 -10.72 -5.65
N SER A 141 -4.74 -10.95 -6.84
CA SER A 141 -3.98 -11.52 -7.97
C SER A 141 -3.05 -10.49 -8.64
N MET A 142 -3.35 -9.20 -8.53
CA MET A 142 -2.59 -8.13 -9.16
C MET A 142 -1.11 -8.10 -8.68
N PRO A 143 -0.12 -8.18 -9.59
CA PRO A 143 1.27 -7.93 -9.24
C PRO A 143 1.47 -6.44 -8.93
N LEU A 144 2.33 -6.13 -7.95
CA LEU A 144 2.72 -4.76 -7.62
C LEU A 144 4.23 -4.65 -7.64
N MET A 145 4.73 -3.61 -8.30
CA MET A 145 6.14 -3.25 -8.24
C MET A 145 6.30 -1.98 -7.41
N ARG A 146 7.45 -1.84 -6.76
CA ARG A 146 7.80 -0.63 -6.01
C ARG A 146 9.28 -0.33 -6.12
N THR A 147 9.64 0.92 -5.93
CA THR A 147 11.00 1.38 -5.65
C THR A 147 11.05 2.15 -4.34
N HIS A 148 12.22 2.16 -3.72
CA HIS A 148 12.50 2.93 -2.51
C HIS A 148 13.12 4.31 -2.81
N GLU A 149 13.30 4.64 -4.09
CA GLU A 149 13.70 5.99 -4.52
C GLU A 149 12.66 7.05 -4.13
N GLN A 150 13.12 8.30 -4.03
CA GLN A 150 12.19 9.41 -3.82
C GLN A 150 11.25 9.56 -5.02
N PRO A 151 9.98 9.96 -4.81
CA PRO A 151 9.06 10.26 -5.89
C PRO A 151 9.66 11.25 -6.89
N ARG A 152 9.61 10.88 -8.17
CA ARG A 152 10.12 11.69 -9.28
C ARG A 152 9.11 11.64 -10.42
N GLY A 153 9.01 12.75 -11.17
CA GLY A 153 8.10 12.86 -12.31
C GLY A 153 6.64 13.12 -11.92
N PRO A 154 5.68 12.79 -12.80
CA PRO A 154 4.27 13.09 -12.59
C PRO A 154 3.64 12.22 -11.49
N SER A 155 2.54 12.70 -10.89
CA SER A 155 1.79 11.94 -9.87
C SER A 155 1.23 10.62 -10.41
N VAL A 156 0.94 10.56 -11.72
CA VAL A 156 0.46 9.38 -12.43
C VAL A 156 1.09 9.41 -13.82
N ALA A 157 1.67 8.30 -14.25
CA ALA A 157 2.10 8.09 -15.64
C ALA A 157 1.60 6.73 -16.13
N LEU A 158 1.24 6.67 -17.41
CA LEU A 158 0.99 5.43 -18.11
C LEU A 158 2.30 4.99 -18.79
N GLY A 159 2.64 3.72 -18.66
CA GLY A 159 3.82 3.12 -19.27
C GLY A 159 3.48 1.77 -19.89
N TYR A 160 4.26 1.38 -20.89
CA TYR A 160 4.17 0.09 -21.53
C TYR A 160 5.37 -0.74 -21.08
N VAL A 161 5.12 -1.91 -20.50
CA VAL A 161 6.17 -2.80 -19.98
C VAL A 161 6.22 -4.03 -20.86
N GLU A 162 7.35 -4.19 -21.56
CA GLU A 162 7.65 -5.41 -22.32
C GLU A 162 7.92 -6.56 -21.36
N ARG A 163 7.23 -7.67 -21.60
CA ARG A 163 7.44 -8.93 -20.90
C ARG A 163 8.51 -9.76 -21.63
N PRO A 164 9.20 -10.67 -20.92
CA PRO A 164 10.21 -11.55 -21.53
C PRO A 164 9.67 -12.46 -22.64
N ASP A 165 8.35 -12.70 -22.69
CA ASP A 165 7.67 -13.48 -23.72
C ASP A 165 7.34 -12.66 -24.99
N GLY A 166 7.77 -11.40 -25.05
CA GLY A 166 7.53 -10.49 -26.18
C GLY A 166 6.14 -9.86 -26.19
N LEU A 167 5.27 -10.22 -25.23
CA LEU A 167 4.03 -9.47 -24.99
C LEU A 167 4.35 -8.19 -24.24
N ALA A 168 3.45 -7.22 -24.29
CA ALA A 168 3.62 -6.02 -23.50
C ALA A 168 2.29 -5.57 -22.91
N GLU A 169 2.37 -5.10 -21.68
CA GLU A 169 1.22 -4.77 -20.86
C GLU A 169 1.26 -3.32 -20.44
N TRP A 170 0.08 -2.74 -20.26
CA TRP A 170 -0.06 -1.40 -19.73
C TRP A 170 0.11 -1.39 -18.23
N TRP A 171 0.87 -0.42 -17.74
CA TRP A 171 1.13 -0.19 -16.32
C TRP A 171 0.92 1.28 -15.99
N ILE A 172 0.45 1.52 -14.78
CA ILE A 172 0.27 2.83 -14.18
C ILE A 172 1.36 3.00 -13.12
N ALA A 173 2.25 3.96 -13.35
CA ALA A 173 3.22 4.41 -12.36
C ALA A 173 2.58 5.49 -11.48
N LEU A 174 2.46 5.20 -10.18
CA LEU A 174 1.96 6.10 -9.15
C LEU A 174 3.14 6.82 -8.49
N ALA A 175 3.22 8.14 -8.71
CA ALA A 175 4.28 9.03 -8.23
C ALA A 175 5.71 8.52 -8.49
N GLY A 176 5.91 7.73 -9.54
CA GLY A 176 7.19 7.10 -9.88
C GLY A 176 7.72 6.10 -8.84
N THR A 177 6.92 5.69 -7.85
CA THR A 177 7.39 4.83 -6.73
C THR A 177 6.69 3.48 -6.65
N ILE A 178 5.47 3.38 -7.17
CA ILE A 178 4.69 2.14 -7.23
C ILE A 178 4.22 1.98 -8.66
N ALA A 179 4.34 0.79 -9.23
CA ALA A 179 3.74 0.46 -10.51
C ALA A 179 2.66 -0.61 -10.32
N VAL A 180 1.52 -0.37 -10.96
CA VAL A 180 0.32 -1.20 -10.90
C VAL A 180 -0.11 -1.52 -12.33
N PRO A 181 -0.47 -2.77 -12.66
CA PRO A 181 -1.01 -3.09 -13.98
C PRO A 181 -2.24 -2.24 -14.29
N TRP A 182 -2.45 -1.97 -15.57
CA TRP A 182 -3.66 -1.32 -16.04
C TRP A 182 -4.89 -2.15 -15.64
N PRO A 183 -5.86 -1.57 -14.92
CA PRO A 183 -6.91 -2.35 -14.29
C PRO A 183 -8.03 -2.76 -15.25
N LEU A 184 -8.05 -2.26 -16.49
CA LEU A 184 -9.16 -2.43 -17.44
C LEU A 184 -8.67 -3.10 -18.73
N PRO A 185 -8.46 -4.42 -18.76
CA PRO A 185 -7.97 -5.12 -19.95
C PRO A 185 -8.93 -5.01 -21.15
N ASP A 186 -10.21 -4.71 -20.90
CA ASP A 186 -11.26 -4.51 -21.90
C ASP A 186 -11.40 -3.06 -22.36
N SER A 187 -10.55 -2.15 -21.90
CA SER A 187 -10.51 -0.75 -22.30
C SER A 187 -9.06 -0.29 -22.41
N PRO A 188 -8.44 -0.32 -23.60
CA PRO A 188 -7.07 0.16 -23.74
C PRO A 188 -7.01 1.66 -23.39
N PRO A 189 -5.87 2.15 -22.88
CA PRO A 189 -5.68 3.56 -22.59
C PRO A 189 -5.88 4.46 -23.81
N THR A 190 -6.32 5.69 -23.58
CA THR A 190 -6.53 6.69 -24.64
C THR A 190 -5.28 7.57 -24.74
N TYR A 191 -4.44 7.31 -25.72
CA TYR A 191 -3.25 8.12 -26.03
C TYR A 191 -3.57 9.59 -26.27
#